data_AF-A0A1L9SFY5-F1
#
_entry.id   AF-A0A1L9SFY5-F1
#
_cell.length_a   1.000
_cell.length_b   1.000
_cell.length_c   1.000
_cell.angle_alpha   90.00
_cell.angle_beta   90.00
_cell.angle_gamma   90.00
#
_symmetry.space_group_name_H-M   'P 1'
#
loop_
_entity.id
_entity.type
_entity.pdbx_description
1 polymer ?
#
loop_
_entity_poly.entity_id
_entity_poly.type
_entity_poly.pdbx_seq_one_letter_code
_entity_poly.pdbx_strand_id
1 'polypeptide(L)'
;MAISSTALEMISSASLSPTEHLLLNHFVERAVDPDLAAQYLVSRVSRETGAGVKVEACLRSFKQDLRNLASKVTTFDPIPEHLDTLVRRRDGPSCCMTTKLKEGGSFGAVESAYIIPPSMIKNLTDEDSSILEAFLSPQGVRQLKLLVESGDPLRNLWCLSPSIHKAFRQGHVEIRTKASRMAGLGYSPEECSLEKHKDQVYRQIHCRRVGVALTAKYILEQLYPEKASGLFYADGTKVGRTVGMFKMSTEDPTLSLPSSFLIEVHYRFANALHLFSIEEKIALGWPKQRKAKNPGFPNLSGMFYYLSRLIPLSLRMRLYLFLWPIGNRIWGSPGPTWGPSWIQRLPFNLMIKECIRAPQSEPNALRLVKRYTTIPAPRIVDVGEHKGKTYLVMTLLPGQPLSEVAHLMSYAERDQFADDLADCVAQMRTIPNQTGYRFANTLGGPVVDHRIPDGQGGPFNSEADFNNHLTSHLGCTPDEILDGLSMRQDHRSFFTHADFFGLNLLVDRGRLSGIVDWECAGYMPEYWEYIKAKRAAHCSPVLEAIFARTFGSEYTKEWEIERKLWRLTPFGV
;
A
#
# COMPACT_ATOMS: atom_id res chain seq x y z
N MET A 1 -14.97 5.47 30.72
CA MET A 1 -14.43 5.10 29.39
C MET A 1 -15.45 5.51 28.35
N ALA A 2 -15.01 6.05 27.20
CA ALA A 2 -15.93 6.36 26.10
C ALA A 2 -16.55 5.05 25.59
N ILE A 3 -17.82 5.08 25.16
CA ILE A 3 -18.52 3.86 24.71
C ILE A 3 -17.87 3.31 23.43
N SER A 4 -17.32 4.19 22.60
CA SER A 4 -16.43 3.85 21.47
C SER A 4 -15.26 2.95 21.88
N SER A 5 -14.57 3.23 22.99
CA SER A 5 -13.48 2.37 23.49
C SER A 5 -14.00 0.98 23.85
N THR A 6 -15.13 0.90 24.55
CA THR A 6 -15.75 -0.39 24.91
C THR A 6 -16.10 -1.21 23.67
N ALA A 7 -16.65 -0.59 22.63
CA ALA A 7 -16.98 -1.28 21.38
C ALA A 7 -15.73 -1.81 20.68
N LEU A 8 -14.67 -1.01 20.59
CA LEU A 8 -13.41 -1.40 19.96
C LEU A 8 -12.68 -2.51 20.74
N GLU A 9 -12.74 -2.50 22.07
CA GLU A 9 -12.22 -3.58 22.92
C GLU A 9 -13.00 -4.89 22.73
N MET A 10 -14.33 -4.80 22.66
CA MET A 10 -15.20 -5.94 22.35
C MET A 10 -14.89 -6.53 20.97
N ILE A 11 -14.69 -5.69 19.95
CA ILE A 11 -14.29 -6.14 18.61
C ILE A 11 -12.92 -6.80 18.66
N SER A 12 -11.94 -6.16 19.30
CA SER A 12 -10.54 -6.62 19.32
C SER A 12 -10.31 -7.92 20.09
N SER A 13 -11.17 -8.21 21.08
CA SER A 13 -11.10 -9.44 21.88
C SER A 13 -11.86 -10.63 21.26
N ALA A 14 -12.69 -10.38 20.25
CA ALA A 14 -13.48 -11.40 19.58
C ALA A 14 -12.63 -12.27 18.64
N SER A 15 -12.99 -13.56 18.49
CA SER A 15 -12.29 -14.46 17.56
C SER A 15 -12.75 -14.23 16.11
N LEU A 16 -12.20 -13.18 15.48
CA LEU A 16 -12.52 -12.74 14.13
C LEU A 16 -11.31 -12.77 13.18
N SER A 17 -11.58 -12.79 11.88
CA SER A 17 -10.54 -12.65 10.86
C SER A 17 -9.99 -11.21 10.81
N PRO A 18 -8.80 -10.97 10.22
CA PRO A 18 -8.27 -9.62 10.10
C PRO A 18 -9.21 -8.65 9.37
N THR A 19 -9.88 -9.10 8.31
CA THR A 19 -10.81 -8.25 7.56
C THR A 19 -12.11 -7.98 8.34
N GLU A 20 -12.56 -8.96 9.13
CA GLU A 20 -13.70 -8.79 10.03
C GLU A 20 -13.43 -7.71 11.09
N HIS A 21 -12.25 -7.73 11.73
CA HIS A 21 -11.84 -6.67 12.64
C HIS A 21 -11.81 -5.30 11.96
N LEU A 22 -11.22 -5.20 10.77
CA LEU A 22 -11.15 -3.93 10.03
C LEU A 22 -12.53 -3.38 9.68
N LEU A 23 -13.45 -4.22 9.18
CA LEU A 23 -14.81 -3.83 8.83
C LEU A 23 -15.58 -3.28 10.04
N LEU A 24 -15.50 -3.98 11.17
CA LEU A 24 -16.23 -3.61 12.39
C LEU A 24 -15.62 -2.37 13.06
N ASN A 25 -14.29 -2.27 13.11
CA ASN A 25 -13.61 -1.06 13.61
C ASN A 25 -13.98 0.15 12.75
N HIS A 26 -14.00 0.01 11.42
CA HIS A 26 -14.38 1.10 10.52
C HIS A 26 -15.83 1.55 10.69
N PHE A 27 -16.76 0.65 11.04
CA PHE A 27 -18.12 1.06 11.36
C PHE A 27 -18.17 2.06 12.53
N VAL A 28 -17.36 1.82 13.56
CA VAL A 28 -17.28 2.72 14.73
C VAL A 28 -16.44 3.96 14.43
N GLU A 29 -15.20 3.78 13.99
CA GLU A 29 -14.22 4.86 13.81
C GLU A 29 -14.59 5.84 12.69
N ARG A 30 -15.30 5.36 11.66
CA ARG A 30 -15.72 6.18 10.51
C ARG A 30 -17.19 6.55 10.55
N ALA A 31 -17.89 6.37 11.67
CA ALA A 31 -19.21 6.96 11.86
C ALA A 31 -19.11 8.50 11.95
N VAL A 32 -20.22 9.19 11.71
CA VAL A 32 -20.29 10.64 11.95
C VAL A 32 -20.13 10.94 13.45
N ASP A 33 -20.71 10.06 14.27
CA ASP A 33 -20.56 10.04 15.72
C ASP A 33 -20.11 8.63 16.15
N PRO A 34 -18.82 8.44 16.50
CA PRO A 34 -18.31 7.14 16.92
C PRO A 34 -19.00 6.55 18.14
N ASP A 35 -19.44 7.39 19.09
CA ASP A 35 -20.11 6.90 20.30
C ASP A 35 -21.53 6.44 19.99
N LEU A 36 -22.24 7.09 19.07
CA LEU A 36 -23.55 6.63 18.60
C LEU A 36 -23.47 5.27 17.90
N ALA A 37 -22.49 5.12 16.99
CA ALA A 37 -22.26 3.85 16.29
C ALA A 37 -21.85 2.73 17.27
N ALA A 38 -20.97 3.05 18.22
CA ALA A 38 -20.56 2.13 19.27
C ALA A 38 -21.73 1.72 20.17
N GLN A 39 -22.58 2.66 20.58
CA GLN A 39 -23.79 2.40 21.37
C GLN A 39 -24.73 1.44 20.65
N TYR A 40 -24.98 1.66 19.36
CA TYR A 40 -25.82 0.78 18.55
C TYR A 40 -25.24 -0.65 18.52
N LEU A 41 -23.94 -0.79 18.24
CA LEU A 41 -23.28 -2.09 18.14
C LEU A 41 -23.26 -2.82 19.49
N VAL A 42 -22.86 -2.15 20.58
CA VAL A 42 -22.81 -2.72 21.92
C VAL A 42 -24.21 -3.12 22.40
N SER A 43 -25.23 -2.29 22.15
CA SER A 43 -26.61 -2.60 22.53
C SER A 43 -27.14 -3.82 21.78
N ARG A 44 -26.83 -3.93 20.49
CA ARG A 44 -27.19 -5.09 19.67
C ARG A 44 -26.53 -6.37 20.18
N VAL A 45 -25.23 -6.34 20.44
CA VAL A 45 -24.50 -7.51 20.99
C VAL A 45 -25.01 -7.86 22.39
N SER A 46 -25.24 -6.88 23.27
CA SER A 46 -25.75 -7.11 24.63
C SER A 46 -27.12 -7.78 24.64
N ARG A 47 -28.01 -7.36 23.72
CA ARG A 47 -29.34 -7.95 23.56
C ARG A 47 -29.27 -9.41 23.10
N GLU A 48 -28.44 -9.70 22.11
CA GLU A 48 -28.33 -11.07 21.55
C GLU A 48 -27.55 -12.02 22.46
N THR A 49 -26.52 -11.54 23.14
CA THR A 49 -25.78 -12.32 24.16
C THR A 49 -26.65 -12.63 25.37
N GLY A 50 -27.55 -11.72 25.76
CA GLY A 50 -28.61 -12.01 26.74
C GLY A 50 -29.56 -13.13 26.32
N ALA A 51 -29.67 -13.41 25.01
CA ALA A 51 -30.41 -14.54 24.45
C ALA A 51 -29.55 -15.81 24.21
N GLY A 52 -28.29 -15.82 24.67
CA GLY A 52 -27.39 -16.96 24.59
C GLY A 52 -26.55 -17.05 23.31
N VAL A 53 -26.56 -16.03 22.44
CA VAL A 53 -25.73 -15.98 21.22
C VAL A 53 -24.31 -15.54 21.57
N LYS A 54 -23.29 -16.16 20.95
CA LYS A 54 -21.89 -15.76 21.14
C LYS A 54 -21.62 -14.39 20.49
N VAL A 55 -20.76 -13.59 21.12
CA VAL A 55 -20.36 -12.25 20.62
C VAL A 55 -19.90 -12.30 19.16
N GLU A 56 -19.09 -13.28 18.78
CA GLU A 56 -18.59 -13.43 17.41
C GLU A 56 -19.71 -13.69 16.39
N ALA A 57 -20.74 -14.44 16.78
CA ALA A 57 -21.88 -14.71 15.90
C ALA A 57 -22.72 -13.45 15.70
N CYS A 58 -22.95 -12.67 16.77
CA CYS A 58 -23.62 -11.37 16.70
C CYS A 58 -22.88 -10.39 15.78
N LEU A 59 -21.55 -10.27 15.96
CA LEU A 59 -20.71 -9.39 15.14
C LEU A 59 -20.70 -9.80 13.67
N ARG A 60 -20.68 -11.10 13.37
CA ARG A 60 -20.79 -11.60 11.98
C ARG A 60 -22.17 -11.38 11.38
N SER A 61 -23.24 -11.51 12.17
CA SER A 61 -24.59 -11.17 11.73
C SER A 61 -24.70 -9.68 11.39
N PHE A 62 -24.22 -8.81 12.28
CA PHE A 62 -24.18 -7.36 12.01
C PHE A 62 -23.34 -7.02 10.77
N LYS A 63 -22.17 -7.66 10.59
CA LYS A 63 -21.35 -7.51 9.38
C LYS A 63 -22.13 -7.84 8.10
N GLN A 64 -22.97 -8.88 8.14
CA GLN A 64 -23.82 -9.25 7.01
C GLN A 64 -24.87 -8.19 6.70
N ASP A 65 -25.50 -7.60 7.73
CA ASP A 65 -26.45 -6.51 7.53
C ASP A 65 -25.76 -5.25 6.98
N LEU A 66 -24.57 -4.92 7.50
CA LEU A 66 -23.75 -3.83 6.97
C LEU A 66 -23.38 -4.07 5.50
N ARG A 67 -23.09 -5.32 5.11
CA ARG A 67 -22.85 -5.70 3.71
C ARG A 67 -24.09 -5.48 2.85
N ASN A 68 -25.26 -5.88 3.34
CA ASN A 68 -26.53 -5.69 2.63
C ASN A 68 -26.80 -4.20 2.41
N LEU A 69 -26.65 -3.36 3.44
CA LEU A 69 -26.78 -1.90 3.33
C LEU A 69 -25.77 -1.30 2.34
N ALA A 70 -24.48 -1.61 2.51
CA ALA A 70 -23.43 -1.06 1.65
C ALA A 70 -23.62 -1.44 0.17
N SER A 71 -24.09 -2.66 -0.10
CA SER A 71 -24.34 -3.13 -1.47
C SER A 71 -25.38 -2.28 -2.21
N LYS A 72 -26.30 -1.62 -1.50
CA LYS A 72 -27.31 -0.73 -2.09
C LYS A 72 -26.71 0.55 -2.68
N VAL A 73 -25.53 0.96 -2.23
CA VAL A 73 -24.78 2.09 -2.80
C VAL A 73 -24.18 1.70 -4.17
N THR A 74 -24.06 0.40 -4.46
CA THR A 74 -23.47 -0.08 -5.72
C THR A 74 -24.47 -0.19 -6.88
N THR A 75 -25.75 0.10 -6.65
CA THR A 75 -26.79 -0.01 -7.68
C THR A 75 -26.55 0.98 -8.82
N PHE A 76 -26.97 0.58 -10.03
CA PHE A 76 -26.90 1.44 -11.20
C PHE A 76 -28.30 1.97 -11.51
N ASP A 77 -28.51 3.26 -11.26
CA ASP A 77 -29.77 3.94 -11.57
C ASP A 77 -29.64 4.69 -12.89
N PRO A 78 -30.58 4.52 -13.85
CA PRO A 78 -30.55 5.23 -15.11
C PRO A 78 -30.76 6.73 -14.87
N ILE A 79 -29.91 7.55 -15.50
CA ILE A 79 -29.98 9.01 -15.40
C ILE A 79 -30.86 9.53 -16.54
N PRO A 80 -31.92 10.30 -16.25
CA PRO A 80 -32.73 10.96 -17.28
C PRO A 80 -31.89 11.82 -18.23
N GLU A 81 -32.21 11.79 -19.52
CA GLU A 81 -31.45 12.48 -20.58
C GLU A 81 -31.29 13.99 -20.33
N HIS A 82 -32.33 14.64 -19.79
CA HIS A 82 -32.27 16.07 -19.44
C HIS A 82 -31.25 16.36 -18.32
N LEU A 83 -31.10 15.47 -17.34
CA LEU A 83 -30.10 15.62 -16.28
C LEU A 83 -28.69 15.34 -16.81
N ASP A 84 -28.52 14.31 -17.64
CA ASP A 84 -27.23 14.00 -18.28
C ASP A 84 -26.73 15.21 -19.10
N THR A 85 -27.63 15.86 -19.84
CA THR A 85 -27.32 17.09 -20.60
C THR A 85 -26.83 18.22 -19.69
N LEU A 86 -27.51 18.44 -18.54
CA LEU A 86 -27.12 19.48 -17.58
C LEU A 86 -25.78 19.17 -16.91
N VAL A 87 -25.53 17.90 -16.56
CA VAL A 87 -24.25 17.46 -15.98
C VAL A 87 -23.12 17.64 -16.98
N ARG A 88 -23.31 17.26 -18.25
CA ARG A 88 -22.31 17.50 -19.30
C ARG A 88 -22.06 18.97 -19.57
N ARG A 89 -23.09 19.82 -19.46
CA ARG A 89 -22.93 21.28 -19.54
C ARG A 89 -22.06 21.82 -18.40
N ARG A 90 -22.23 21.29 -17.19
CA ARG A 90 -21.47 21.68 -15.99
C ARG A 90 -20.03 21.15 -16.00
N ASP A 91 -19.83 19.88 -16.35
CA ASP A 91 -18.56 19.16 -16.17
C ASP A 91 -17.68 19.16 -17.43
N GLY A 92 -18.24 19.60 -18.55
CA GLY A 92 -17.59 19.62 -19.86
C GLY A 92 -17.65 18.27 -20.60
N PRO A 93 -17.24 18.25 -21.87
CA PRO A 93 -17.35 17.08 -22.76
C PRO A 93 -16.50 15.87 -22.34
N SER A 94 -15.56 16.07 -21.42
CA SER A 94 -14.51 15.11 -21.10
C SER A 94 -14.37 14.85 -19.59
N CYS A 95 -15.38 15.24 -18.79
CA CYS A 95 -15.34 15.32 -17.34
C CYS A 95 -14.17 16.17 -16.78
N CYS A 96 -14.22 16.49 -15.49
CA CYS A 96 -13.18 17.34 -14.87
C CYS A 96 -11.92 16.56 -14.45
N MET A 97 -11.89 15.22 -14.60
CA MET A 97 -10.76 14.36 -14.24
C MET A 97 -9.88 14.05 -15.46
N THR A 98 -9.00 14.99 -15.82
CA THR A 98 -8.02 14.84 -16.91
C THR A 98 -6.62 15.24 -16.45
N THR A 99 -5.57 14.72 -17.11
CA THR A 99 -4.18 15.08 -16.83
C THR A 99 -3.64 16.14 -17.79
N LYS A 100 -4.21 16.24 -18.99
CA LYS A 100 -3.86 17.26 -19.98
C LYS A 100 -4.82 18.44 -19.93
N LEU A 101 -4.26 19.65 -19.87
CA LEU A 101 -4.95 20.87 -20.29
C LEU A 101 -4.97 20.86 -21.83
N LYS A 102 -6.14 21.18 -22.39
CA LYS A 102 -6.50 21.24 -23.82
C LYS A 102 -5.32 21.36 -24.80
N GLU A 103 -5.22 20.42 -25.74
CA GLU A 103 -4.90 20.66 -27.16
C GLU A 103 -5.09 19.36 -27.99
N GLY A 104 -6.13 19.32 -28.82
CA GLY A 104 -6.21 18.44 -30.01
C GLY A 104 -6.40 16.92 -29.87
N GLY A 105 -6.60 16.35 -28.68
CA GLY A 105 -6.77 14.90 -28.51
C GLY A 105 -8.22 14.40 -28.63
N SER A 106 -8.40 13.19 -29.18
CA SER A 106 -9.66 12.43 -29.09
C SER A 106 -9.96 12.09 -27.62
N PHE A 107 -11.12 12.50 -27.12
CA PHE A 107 -11.55 12.21 -25.76
C PHE A 107 -12.08 10.77 -25.64
N GLY A 108 -11.78 10.11 -24.52
CA GLY A 108 -12.39 8.84 -24.17
C GLY A 108 -13.85 9.01 -23.80
N ALA A 109 -14.59 7.89 -23.73
CA ALA A 109 -15.97 7.89 -23.28
C ALA A 109 -16.09 8.41 -21.84
N VAL A 110 -17.12 9.22 -21.57
CA VAL A 110 -17.51 9.68 -20.22
C VAL A 110 -18.99 9.47 -20.00
N GLU A 111 -19.34 9.15 -18.76
CA GLU A 111 -20.70 8.86 -18.34
C GLU A 111 -21.07 9.65 -17.10
N SER A 112 -22.33 10.10 -17.05
CA SER A 112 -22.89 10.66 -15.83
C SER A 112 -23.10 9.55 -14.81
N ALA A 113 -22.89 9.88 -13.54
CA ALA A 113 -22.94 8.96 -12.43
C ALA A 113 -23.65 9.61 -11.23
N TYR A 114 -24.45 8.83 -10.50
CA TYR A 114 -24.92 9.24 -9.18
C TYR A 114 -23.79 9.10 -8.16
N ILE A 115 -23.73 10.03 -7.20
CA ILE A 115 -22.85 9.89 -6.03
C ILE A 115 -23.47 8.86 -5.06
N ILE A 116 -24.76 9.02 -4.76
CA ILE A 116 -25.59 8.05 -4.04
C ILE A 116 -26.77 7.67 -4.93
N PRO A 117 -26.94 6.40 -5.33
CA PRO A 117 -28.07 5.99 -6.16
C PRO A 117 -29.41 6.27 -5.45
N PRO A 118 -30.38 6.95 -6.09
CA PRO A 118 -31.72 7.13 -5.52
C PRO A 118 -32.42 5.84 -5.06
N SER A 119 -32.15 4.71 -5.73
CA SER A 119 -32.67 3.39 -5.34
C SER A 119 -32.14 2.89 -4.00
N MET A 120 -30.99 3.39 -3.54
CA MET A 120 -30.47 3.08 -2.20
C MET A 120 -31.48 3.46 -1.12
N ILE A 121 -32.06 4.66 -1.22
CA ILE A 121 -33.01 5.20 -0.23
C ILE A 121 -34.37 4.51 -0.33
N LYS A 122 -34.86 4.28 -1.55
CA LYS A 122 -36.17 3.63 -1.80
C LYS A 122 -36.23 2.20 -1.28
N ASN A 123 -35.09 1.52 -1.21
CA ASN A 123 -35.00 0.10 -0.86
C ASN A 123 -34.48 -0.12 0.56
N LEU A 124 -34.45 0.89 1.44
CA LEU A 124 -34.04 0.71 2.85
C LEU A 124 -35.10 -0.10 3.62
N THR A 125 -34.65 -1.13 4.34
CA THR A 125 -35.45 -1.80 5.37
C THR A 125 -35.38 -1.04 6.70
N ASP A 126 -36.16 -1.47 7.69
CA ASP A 126 -36.10 -0.89 9.05
C ASP A 126 -34.72 -1.12 9.71
N GLU A 127 -34.11 -2.28 9.46
CA GLU A 127 -32.77 -2.59 9.97
C GLU A 127 -31.72 -1.73 9.27
N ASP A 128 -31.80 -1.59 7.94
CA ASP A 128 -30.90 -0.71 7.19
C ASP A 128 -30.98 0.74 7.70
N SER A 129 -32.20 1.21 7.98
CA SER A 129 -32.44 2.56 8.48
C SER A 129 -31.78 2.75 9.85
N SER A 130 -31.87 1.77 10.73
CA SER A 130 -31.25 1.79 12.05
C SER A 130 -29.71 1.81 11.98
N ILE A 131 -29.12 0.97 11.13
CA ILE A 131 -27.66 0.97 10.89
C ILE A 131 -27.20 2.29 10.27
N LEU A 132 -27.97 2.81 9.31
CA LEU A 132 -27.67 4.07 8.64
C LEU A 132 -27.72 5.27 9.59
N GLU A 133 -28.69 5.29 10.52
CA GLU A 133 -28.78 6.31 11.56
C GLU A 133 -27.64 6.22 12.57
N ALA A 134 -27.25 5.01 12.98
CA ALA A 134 -26.07 4.81 13.82
C ALA A 134 -24.79 5.30 13.12
N PHE A 135 -24.68 5.11 11.80
CA PHE A 135 -23.48 5.43 11.04
C PHE A 135 -23.38 6.91 10.63
N LEU A 136 -24.51 7.54 10.25
CA LEU A 136 -24.56 8.91 9.74
C LEU A 136 -25.14 9.94 10.72
N SER A 137 -25.66 9.51 11.88
CA SER A 137 -26.59 10.23 12.77
C SER A 137 -28.00 10.41 12.18
N PRO A 138 -29.05 10.53 13.02
CA PRO A 138 -30.41 10.82 12.56
C PRO A 138 -30.52 12.11 11.72
N GLN A 139 -29.73 13.14 12.07
CA GLN A 139 -29.68 14.38 11.29
C GLN A 139 -29.04 14.16 9.92
N GLY A 140 -27.95 13.38 9.86
CA GLY A 140 -27.31 13.00 8.60
C GLY A 140 -28.23 12.21 7.68
N VAL A 141 -29.00 11.25 8.22
CA VAL A 141 -29.97 10.48 7.42
C VAL A 141 -31.07 11.37 6.86
N ARG A 142 -31.60 12.31 7.66
CA ARG A 142 -32.58 13.30 7.15
C ARG A 142 -31.99 14.14 6.02
N GLN A 143 -30.75 14.62 6.18
CA GLN A 143 -30.08 15.40 5.15
C GLN A 143 -29.79 14.58 3.89
N LEU A 144 -29.44 13.30 4.03
CA LEU A 144 -29.26 12.37 2.92
C LEU A 144 -30.54 12.20 2.12
N LYS A 145 -31.67 11.89 2.78
CA LYS A 145 -32.99 11.75 2.13
C LYS A 145 -33.39 13.04 1.42
N LEU A 146 -33.24 14.19 2.07
CA LEU A 146 -33.54 15.49 1.47
C LEU A 146 -32.76 15.74 0.18
N LEU A 147 -31.44 15.50 0.18
CA LEU A 147 -30.58 15.75 -0.99
C LEU A 147 -30.78 14.75 -2.13
N VAL A 148 -31.21 13.52 -1.84
CA VAL A 148 -31.40 12.48 -2.85
C VAL A 148 -32.81 12.50 -3.45
N GLU A 149 -33.84 12.79 -2.65
CA GLU A 149 -35.25 12.68 -3.08
C GLU A 149 -35.87 14.02 -3.48
N SER A 150 -35.52 15.11 -2.77
CA SER A 150 -36.22 16.41 -2.88
C SER A 150 -35.32 17.59 -3.24
N GLY A 151 -34.00 17.36 -3.28
CA GLY A 151 -33.00 18.39 -3.52
C GLY A 151 -32.75 18.62 -5.01
N ASP A 152 -31.83 19.55 -5.30
CA ASP A 152 -31.30 19.73 -6.65
C ASP A 152 -30.55 18.45 -7.11
N PRO A 153 -31.04 17.73 -8.15
CA PRO A 153 -30.44 16.48 -8.61
C PRO A 153 -28.98 16.62 -9.05
N LEU A 154 -28.56 17.81 -9.51
CA LEU A 154 -27.18 18.05 -9.94
C LEU A 154 -26.18 17.93 -8.78
N ARG A 155 -26.63 18.13 -7.54
CA ARG A 155 -25.79 17.94 -6.34
C ARG A 155 -25.46 16.48 -6.08
N ASN A 156 -26.20 15.54 -6.66
CA ASN A 156 -25.97 14.10 -6.56
C ASN A 156 -25.41 13.50 -7.86
N LEU A 157 -25.04 14.32 -8.85
CA LEU A 157 -24.60 13.87 -10.16
C LEU A 157 -23.27 14.48 -10.57
N TRP A 158 -22.49 13.73 -11.34
CA TRP A 158 -21.24 14.16 -11.96
C TRP A 158 -20.83 13.27 -13.14
N CYS A 159 -19.91 13.75 -13.97
CA CYS A 159 -19.30 12.98 -15.05
C CYS A 159 -18.01 12.30 -14.60
N LEU A 160 -17.84 11.03 -14.96
CA LEU A 160 -16.63 10.22 -14.74
C LEU A 160 -16.27 9.43 -16.00
N SER A 161 -15.03 8.95 -16.10
CA SER A 161 -14.71 7.90 -17.07
C SER A 161 -15.33 6.57 -16.64
N PRO A 162 -15.69 5.65 -17.56
CA PRO A 162 -16.31 4.38 -17.21
C PRO A 162 -15.51 3.54 -16.21
N SER A 163 -14.19 3.55 -16.32
CA SER A 163 -13.31 2.82 -15.40
C SER A 163 -13.32 3.41 -13.99
N ILE A 164 -13.32 4.74 -13.86
CA ILE A 164 -13.37 5.43 -12.58
C ILE A 164 -14.77 5.35 -11.98
N HIS A 165 -15.84 5.48 -12.77
CA HIS A 165 -17.20 5.32 -12.29
C HIS A 165 -17.44 3.92 -11.72
N LYS A 166 -17.04 2.87 -12.45
CA LYS A 166 -17.13 1.50 -11.94
C LYS A 166 -16.37 1.33 -10.62
N ALA A 167 -15.13 1.84 -10.55
CA ALA A 167 -14.32 1.75 -9.35
C ALA A 167 -14.90 2.57 -8.18
N PHE A 168 -15.47 3.74 -8.45
CA PHE A 168 -16.11 4.59 -7.44
C PHE A 168 -17.32 3.86 -6.85
N ARG A 169 -18.26 3.42 -7.71
CA ARG A 169 -19.47 2.71 -7.31
C ARG A 169 -19.19 1.42 -6.52
N GLN A 170 -18.10 0.73 -6.83
CA GLN A 170 -17.69 -0.51 -6.16
C GLN A 170 -16.82 -0.26 -4.91
N GLY A 171 -16.56 1.00 -4.53
CA GLY A 171 -15.72 1.31 -3.39
C GLY A 171 -14.25 0.89 -3.58
N HIS A 172 -13.70 1.02 -4.79
CA HIS A 172 -12.27 0.80 -5.04
C HIS A 172 -11.46 2.09 -5.10
N VAL A 173 -12.15 3.24 -5.23
CA VAL A 173 -11.57 4.57 -5.10
C VAL A 173 -12.43 5.40 -4.17
N GLU A 174 -11.80 6.27 -3.40
CA GLU A 174 -12.47 7.32 -2.66
C GLU A 174 -12.26 8.66 -3.34
N ILE A 175 -13.28 9.52 -3.25
CA ILE A 175 -13.18 10.90 -3.69
C ILE A 175 -13.58 11.77 -2.51
N ARG A 176 -12.79 12.80 -2.23
CA ARG A 176 -13.04 13.77 -1.15
C ARG A 176 -12.83 15.18 -1.64
N THR A 177 -13.50 16.14 -1.02
CA THR A 177 -13.10 17.55 -1.21
C THR A 177 -11.74 17.79 -0.54
N LYS A 178 -10.91 18.68 -1.09
CA LYS A 178 -9.62 19.05 -0.47
C LYS A 178 -9.82 19.49 0.98
N ALA A 179 -10.88 20.27 1.24
CA ALA A 179 -11.23 20.73 2.58
C ALA A 179 -11.56 19.59 3.55
N SER A 180 -12.41 18.63 3.15
CA SER A 180 -12.74 17.46 4.00
C SER A 180 -11.48 16.65 4.34
N ARG A 181 -10.62 16.38 3.36
CA ARG A 181 -9.37 15.63 3.60
C ARG A 181 -8.45 16.35 4.59
N MET A 182 -8.28 17.66 4.46
CA MET A 182 -7.42 18.44 5.36
C MET A 182 -7.97 18.46 6.79
N ALA A 183 -9.29 18.63 6.96
CA ALA A 183 -9.93 18.56 8.27
C ALA A 183 -9.75 17.18 8.93
N GLY A 184 -9.85 16.10 8.16
CA GLY A 184 -9.61 14.73 8.65
C GLY A 184 -8.16 14.44 9.06
N LEU A 185 -7.19 15.28 8.67
CA LEU A 185 -5.79 15.18 9.08
C LEU A 185 -5.47 16.05 10.31
N GLY A 186 -6.49 16.61 10.97
CA GLY A 186 -6.32 17.43 12.18
C GLY A 186 -5.91 18.88 11.91
N TYR A 187 -5.83 19.30 10.64
CA TYR A 187 -5.56 20.70 10.31
C TYR A 187 -6.82 21.54 10.52
N SER A 188 -6.69 22.62 11.27
CA SER A 188 -7.79 23.58 11.37
C SER A 188 -8.02 24.29 10.02
N PRO A 189 -9.24 24.77 9.72
CA PRO A 189 -9.48 25.63 8.56
C PRO A 189 -8.56 26.86 8.53
N GLU A 190 -8.04 27.28 9.69
CA GLU A 190 -7.15 28.43 9.86
C GLU A 190 -5.68 28.08 9.60
N GLU A 191 -5.20 26.88 9.94
CA GLU A 191 -3.84 26.42 9.58
C GLU A 191 -3.69 26.18 8.08
N CYS A 192 -4.82 25.92 7.40
CA CYS A 192 -4.91 25.86 5.94
C CYS A 192 -4.60 27.21 5.25
N SER A 193 -4.40 28.30 6.02
CA SER A 193 -4.12 29.67 5.55
C SER A 193 -2.64 30.10 5.61
N LEU A 194 -1.71 29.21 6.00
CA LEU A 194 -0.28 29.52 6.11
C LEU A 194 0.49 29.52 4.77
N GLU A 195 -0.17 29.28 3.63
CA GLU A 195 0.25 29.89 2.35
C GLU A 195 -0.20 31.37 2.34
N LYS A 196 0.36 32.17 3.26
CA LYS A 196 0.23 33.62 3.27
C LYS A 196 1.00 34.19 2.07
N HIS A 197 0.34 34.26 0.92
CA HIS A 197 0.28 35.46 0.09
C HIS A 197 -0.72 35.25 -1.04
N LYS A 198 -1.76 36.08 -1.02
CA LYS A 198 -2.88 36.27 -1.97
C LYS A 198 -4.21 35.67 -1.50
N ASP A 199 -5.09 36.62 -1.19
CA ASP A 199 -6.53 36.53 -1.01
C ASP A 199 -7.01 36.33 0.44
N GLN A 200 -7.06 37.47 1.15
CA GLN A 200 -7.97 37.77 2.27
C GLN A 200 -9.44 37.67 1.82
N VAL A 201 -10.36 37.45 2.78
CA VAL A 201 -11.80 37.14 2.69
C VAL A 201 -12.11 35.64 2.86
N TYR A 202 -11.77 35.11 4.03
CA TYR A 202 -12.11 33.75 4.49
C TYR A 202 -12.97 33.87 5.75
N ARG A 203 -14.24 34.26 5.60
CA ARG A 203 -15.33 33.97 6.55
C ARG A 203 -16.61 33.82 5.74
N GLN A 204 -17.28 32.68 5.92
CA GLN A 204 -18.48 32.19 5.22
C GLN A 204 -18.26 31.75 3.75
N ILE A 205 -18.65 30.50 3.47
CA ILE A 205 -18.78 29.86 2.15
C ILE A 205 -17.46 29.31 1.55
N HIS A 206 -17.30 27.98 1.56
CA HIS A 206 -16.28 27.24 0.77
C HIS A 206 -16.59 27.19 -0.74
N CYS A 207 -17.19 28.25 -1.28
CA CYS A 207 -17.28 28.59 -2.70
C CYS A 207 -16.79 30.03 -2.84
N ARG A 208 -15.49 30.24 -3.05
CA ARG A 208 -14.98 31.59 -3.31
C ARG A 208 -15.29 31.97 -4.76
N ARG A 209 -16.19 32.95 -4.94
CA ARG A 209 -16.32 33.72 -6.19
C ARG A 209 -15.02 34.50 -6.38
N VAL A 210 -14.09 33.93 -7.13
CA VAL A 210 -13.06 34.71 -7.80
C VAL A 210 -13.54 34.83 -9.24
N GLY A 211 -14.21 35.95 -9.55
CA GLY A 211 -14.78 36.23 -10.87
C GLY A 211 -15.82 35.20 -11.34
N VAL A 212 -17.08 35.38 -10.93
CA VAL A 212 -18.30 34.74 -11.49
C VAL A 212 -18.45 33.20 -11.37
N ALA A 213 -17.37 32.40 -11.31
CA ALA A 213 -17.44 30.93 -11.28
C ALA A 213 -17.47 30.31 -9.86
N LEU A 214 -18.38 29.36 -9.63
CA LEU A 214 -18.35 28.42 -8.50
C LEU A 214 -17.24 27.39 -8.75
N THR A 215 -16.35 27.16 -7.78
CA THR A 215 -15.20 26.25 -7.92
C THR A 215 -15.04 25.36 -6.70
N ALA A 216 -14.79 24.06 -6.90
CA ALA A 216 -14.40 23.10 -5.87
C ALA A 216 -13.19 22.24 -6.30
N LYS A 217 -12.33 21.89 -5.34
CA LYS A 217 -11.17 21.00 -5.54
C LYS A 217 -11.43 19.64 -4.89
N TYR A 218 -11.15 18.57 -5.63
CA TYR A 218 -11.36 17.19 -5.22
C TYR A 218 -10.06 16.39 -5.30
N ILE A 219 -10.04 15.33 -4.51
CA ILE A 219 -8.93 14.39 -4.40
C ILE A 219 -9.50 13.00 -4.66
N LEU A 220 -8.90 12.28 -5.61
CA LEU A 220 -9.16 10.87 -5.92
C LEU A 220 -8.05 10.04 -5.28
N GLU A 221 -8.39 9.10 -4.41
CA GLU A 221 -7.45 8.18 -3.78
C GLU A 221 -7.85 6.74 -4.05
N GLN A 222 -6.87 5.90 -4.37
CA GLN A 222 -7.09 4.45 -4.43
C GLN A 222 -7.08 3.89 -3.01
N LEU A 223 -8.08 3.07 -2.68
CA LEU A 223 -8.23 2.51 -1.34
C LEU A 223 -7.19 1.42 -1.05
N TYR A 224 -6.86 1.28 0.23
CA TYR A 224 -6.03 0.22 0.80
C TYR A 224 -6.94 -0.95 1.23
N PRO A 225 -6.53 -2.23 1.18
CA PRO A 225 -5.16 -2.73 0.97
C PRO A 225 -4.72 -2.98 -0.47
N GLU A 226 -5.64 -2.98 -1.44
CA GLU A 226 -5.30 -3.28 -2.83
C GLU A 226 -5.68 -2.14 -3.78
N LYS A 227 -4.68 -1.63 -4.49
CA LYS A 227 -4.88 -0.58 -5.50
C LYS A 227 -5.70 -1.10 -6.67
N ALA A 228 -6.68 -0.31 -7.09
CA ALA A 228 -7.49 -0.60 -8.26
C ALA A 228 -6.65 -0.59 -9.55
N SER A 229 -6.71 -1.69 -10.31
CA SER A 229 -6.04 -1.79 -11.61
C SER A 229 -6.96 -1.35 -12.76
N GLY A 230 -6.38 -0.90 -13.87
CA GLY A 230 -7.15 -0.58 -15.09
C GLY A 230 -7.98 0.70 -15.00
N LEU A 231 -7.58 1.64 -14.14
CA LEU A 231 -8.18 2.96 -14.06
C LEU A 231 -7.59 3.90 -15.12
N PHE A 232 -8.47 4.61 -15.81
CA PHE A 232 -8.13 5.58 -16.86
C PHE A 232 -8.89 6.89 -16.63
N TYR A 233 -8.18 8.00 -16.73
CA TYR A 233 -8.80 9.32 -16.86
C TYR A 233 -9.55 9.43 -18.19
N ALA A 234 -10.39 10.44 -18.34
CA ALA A 234 -11.19 10.62 -19.55
C ALA A 234 -10.37 10.99 -20.80
N ASP A 235 -9.13 11.44 -20.63
CA ASP A 235 -8.17 11.62 -21.72
C ASP A 235 -7.44 10.32 -22.12
N GLY A 236 -7.88 9.17 -21.59
CA GLY A 236 -7.29 7.85 -21.83
C GLY A 236 -5.98 7.61 -21.08
N THR A 237 -5.50 8.57 -20.28
CA THR A 237 -4.28 8.39 -19.50
C THR A 237 -4.54 7.45 -18.32
N LYS A 238 -3.63 6.50 -18.10
CA LYS A 238 -3.75 5.55 -16.99
C LYS A 238 -3.52 6.28 -15.66
N VAL A 239 -4.38 6.02 -14.67
CA VAL A 239 -4.20 6.52 -13.31
C VAL A 239 -2.99 5.82 -12.68
N GLY A 240 -1.83 6.47 -12.74
CA GLY A 240 -0.56 5.93 -12.23
C GLY A 240 -0.25 6.30 -10.77
N ARG A 241 -0.87 7.37 -10.25
CA ARG A 241 -0.63 7.86 -8.88
C ARG A 241 -1.68 7.30 -7.91
N THR A 242 -1.25 7.06 -6.67
CA THR A 242 -2.17 6.67 -5.58
C THR A 242 -3.16 7.79 -5.25
N VAL A 243 -2.76 9.05 -5.46
CA VAL A 243 -3.54 10.26 -5.21
C VAL A 243 -3.57 11.13 -6.48
N GLY A 244 -4.76 11.47 -6.95
CA GLY A 244 -4.99 12.45 -8.02
C GLY A 244 -5.76 13.66 -7.49
N MET A 245 -5.54 14.84 -8.07
CA MET A 245 -6.30 16.04 -7.74
C MET A 245 -6.98 16.58 -8.99
N PHE A 246 -8.22 17.03 -8.86
CA PHE A 246 -8.96 17.66 -9.95
C PHE A 246 -9.84 18.81 -9.44
N LYS A 247 -10.24 19.70 -10.34
CA LYS A 247 -11.05 20.88 -10.03
C LYS A 247 -12.30 20.84 -10.88
N MET A 248 -13.45 21.09 -10.27
CA MET A 248 -14.70 21.36 -10.99
C MET A 248 -15.06 22.83 -10.83
N SER A 249 -15.53 23.45 -11.90
CA SER A 249 -16.01 24.83 -11.85
C SER A 249 -17.12 25.08 -12.86
N THR A 250 -18.08 25.92 -12.47
CA THR A 250 -19.20 26.34 -13.31
C THR A 250 -19.42 27.84 -13.16
N GLU A 251 -19.58 28.53 -14.29
CA GLU A 251 -19.95 29.94 -14.35
C GLU A 251 -21.47 30.16 -14.30
N ASP A 252 -22.23 29.10 -14.60
CA ASP A 252 -23.69 29.11 -14.53
C ASP A 252 -24.13 28.84 -13.08
N PRO A 253 -24.76 29.81 -12.39
CA PRO A 253 -25.22 29.66 -11.02
C PRO A 253 -26.39 28.68 -10.87
N THR A 254 -27.06 28.30 -11.98
CA THR A 254 -28.14 27.31 -11.98
C THR A 254 -27.63 25.87 -11.98
N LEU A 255 -26.33 25.66 -12.26
CA LEU A 255 -25.70 24.35 -12.26
C LEU A 255 -24.95 24.13 -10.95
N SER A 256 -25.58 23.50 -9.95
CA SER A 256 -24.91 23.24 -8.68
C SER A 256 -23.76 22.24 -8.84
N LEU A 257 -22.68 22.46 -8.07
CA LEU A 257 -21.59 21.49 -7.94
C LEU A 257 -22.02 20.28 -7.07
N PRO A 258 -21.34 19.13 -7.22
CA PRO A 258 -21.57 17.95 -6.38
C PRO A 258 -21.53 18.26 -4.88
N SER A 259 -22.44 17.65 -4.11
CA SER A 259 -22.54 17.84 -2.67
C SER A 259 -21.35 17.20 -1.95
N SER A 260 -20.61 18.00 -1.18
CA SER A 260 -19.55 17.49 -0.31
C SER A 260 -20.09 16.47 0.71
N PHE A 261 -21.32 16.65 1.18
CA PHE A 261 -21.99 15.72 2.11
C PHE A 261 -22.26 14.36 1.46
N LEU A 262 -22.79 14.31 0.23
CA LEU A 262 -23.07 13.03 -0.44
C LEU A 262 -21.78 12.28 -0.78
N ILE A 263 -20.74 13.01 -1.15
CA ILE A 263 -19.40 12.46 -1.37
C ILE A 263 -18.84 11.87 -0.08
N GLU A 264 -19.01 12.56 1.05
CA GLU A 264 -18.61 12.08 2.37
C GLU A 264 -19.40 10.82 2.79
N VAL A 265 -20.70 10.77 2.53
CA VAL A 265 -21.53 9.56 2.74
C VAL A 265 -21.00 8.40 1.91
N HIS A 266 -20.76 8.60 0.61
CA HIS A 266 -20.24 7.55 -0.25
C HIS A 266 -18.87 7.06 0.24
N TYR A 267 -17.97 7.97 0.61
CA TYR A 267 -16.64 7.65 1.15
C TYR A 267 -16.71 6.71 2.37
N ARG A 268 -17.68 6.91 3.26
CA ARG A 268 -17.88 6.04 4.43
C ARG A 268 -18.26 4.62 4.04
N PHE A 269 -19.04 4.44 2.98
CA PHE A 269 -19.37 3.12 2.42
C PHE A 269 -18.25 2.51 1.56
N ALA A 270 -17.47 3.35 0.86
CA ALA A 270 -16.44 2.90 -0.07
C ALA A 270 -15.40 1.99 0.60
N ASN A 271 -14.97 2.32 1.82
CA ASN A 271 -14.04 1.48 2.58
C ASN A 271 -14.64 0.10 2.92
N ALA A 272 -15.90 0.03 3.33
CA ALA A 272 -16.57 -1.24 3.62
C ALA A 272 -16.72 -2.09 2.36
N LEU A 273 -17.18 -1.49 1.26
CA LEU A 273 -17.28 -2.14 -0.05
C LEU A 273 -15.92 -2.69 -0.53
N HIS A 274 -14.86 -1.91 -0.35
CA HIS A 274 -13.49 -2.35 -0.64
C HIS A 274 -13.15 -3.63 0.13
N LEU A 275 -13.33 -3.62 1.45
CA LEU A 275 -12.99 -4.74 2.32
C LEU A 275 -13.87 -5.97 2.04
N PHE A 276 -15.14 -5.82 1.70
CA PHE A 276 -15.98 -6.94 1.26
C PHE A 276 -15.46 -7.59 -0.03
N SER A 277 -14.93 -6.79 -0.96
CA SER A 277 -14.27 -7.34 -2.17
C SER A 277 -12.97 -8.10 -1.84
N ILE A 278 -12.28 -7.70 -0.77
CA ILE A 278 -11.12 -8.43 -0.24
C ILE A 278 -11.55 -9.74 0.43
N GLU A 279 -12.63 -9.74 1.22
CA GLU A 279 -13.18 -11.00 1.78
C GLU A 279 -13.56 -11.99 0.69
N GLU A 280 -14.17 -11.53 -0.41
CA GLU A 280 -14.46 -12.38 -1.57
C GLU A 280 -13.19 -12.99 -2.16
N LYS A 281 -12.11 -12.21 -2.29
CA LYS A 281 -10.81 -12.71 -2.75
C LYS A 281 -10.23 -13.75 -1.79
N ILE A 282 -10.31 -13.51 -0.48
CA ILE A 282 -9.85 -14.46 0.55
C ILE A 282 -10.67 -15.77 0.47
N ALA A 283 -11.99 -15.67 0.29
CA ALA A 283 -12.88 -16.83 0.17
C ALA A 283 -12.61 -17.68 -1.08
N LEU A 284 -12.14 -17.06 -2.17
CA LEU A 284 -11.65 -17.78 -3.36
C LEU A 284 -10.33 -18.55 -3.11
N GLY A 285 -9.70 -18.31 -1.96
CA GLY A 285 -8.42 -18.88 -1.56
C GLY A 285 -7.24 -18.19 -2.22
N TRP A 286 -6.03 -18.58 -1.80
CA TRP A 286 -4.81 -18.10 -2.45
C TRP A 286 -4.90 -18.34 -3.96
N PRO A 287 -4.60 -17.31 -4.78
CA PRO A 287 -4.61 -17.48 -6.23
C PRO A 287 -3.77 -18.71 -6.56
N LYS A 288 -4.38 -19.71 -7.20
CA LYS A 288 -3.63 -20.80 -7.84
C LYS A 288 -2.53 -20.08 -8.59
N GLN A 289 -1.26 -20.41 -8.27
CA GLN A 289 -0.09 -19.72 -8.84
C GLN A 289 -0.49 -19.30 -10.23
N ARG A 290 -0.49 -18.00 -10.53
CA ARG A 290 -0.56 -17.57 -11.92
C ARG A 290 0.52 -18.43 -12.53
N LYS A 291 0.13 -19.51 -13.24
CA LYS A 291 0.97 -20.12 -14.25
C LYS A 291 1.28 -18.86 -15.00
N ALA A 292 2.49 -18.34 -14.81
CA ALA A 292 2.92 -17.21 -15.59
C ALA A 292 2.49 -17.59 -17.00
N LYS A 293 2.10 -16.64 -17.82
CA LYS A 293 2.13 -16.94 -19.25
C LYS A 293 3.58 -17.33 -19.53
N ASN A 294 3.93 -18.60 -19.32
CA ASN A 294 5.07 -19.35 -19.77
C ASN A 294 4.44 -19.95 -21.01
N PRO A 295 4.34 -19.18 -22.11
CA PRO A 295 3.78 -19.71 -23.33
C PRO A 295 4.62 -20.94 -23.69
N GLY A 296 4.07 -22.14 -23.47
CA GLY A 296 4.67 -23.41 -23.86
C GLY A 296 6.06 -23.75 -23.32
N PHE A 297 6.66 -23.03 -22.37
CA PHE A 297 8.00 -23.38 -21.85
C PHE A 297 7.89 -24.42 -20.72
N PRO A 298 8.25 -25.70 -20.97
CA PRO A 298 8.31 -26.70 -19.90
C PRO A 298 9.32 -26.28 -18.82
N ASN A 299 9.16 -26.81 -17.60
CA ASN A 299 10.08 -26.58 -16.47
C ASN A 299 11.39 -27.36 -16.69
N LEU A 300 12.12 -27.00 -17.76
CA LEU A 300 13.40 -27.55 -18.16
C LEU A 300 14.56 -26.76 -17.56
N SER A 301 14.36 -25.98 -16.50
CA SER A 301 15.41 -25.14 -15.90
C SER A 301 16.68 -25.94 -15.60
N GLY A 302 16.54 -27.18 -15.10
CA GLY A 302 17.64 -28.12 -14.92
C GLY A 302 18.30 -28.54 -16.24
N MET A 303 17.53 -28.96 -17.24
CA MET A 303 18.08 -29.43 -18.53
C MET A 303 18.72 -28.29 -19.34
N PHE A 304 18.09 -27.12 -19.36
CA PHE A 304 18.66 -25.89 -19.91
C PHE A 304 19.95 -25.53 -19.18
N TYR A 305 19.98 -25.62 -17.84
CA TYR A 305 21.19 -25.39 -17.06
C TYR A 305 22.34 -26.32 -17.47
N TYR A 306 22.10 -27.64 -17.51
CA TYR A 306 23.11 -28.62 -17.91
C TYR A 306 23.59 -28.44 -19.35
N LEU A 307 22.67 -28.25 -20.31
CA LEU A 307 23.02 -28.04 -21.72
C LEU A 307 23.73 -26.70 -21.94
N SER A 308 23.36 -25.65 -21.19
CA SER A 308 23.99 -24.33 -21.29
C SER A 308 25.46 -24.37 -20.86
N ARG A 309 25.86 -25.28 -19.96
CA ARG A 309 27.27 -25.40 -19.53
C ARG A 309 28.21 -25.86 -20.66
N LEU A 310 27.69 -26.41 -21.75
CA LEU A 310 28.45 -26.72 -22.97
C LEU A 310 28.73 -25.47 -23.82
N ILE A 311 28.07 -24.35 -23.52
CA ILE A 311 28.16 -23.09 -24.25
C ILE A 311 29.06 -22.10 -23.46
N PRO A 312 30.06 -21.48 -24.10
CA PRO A 312 30.88 -20.43 -23.49
C PRO A 312 30.05 -19.33 -22.81
N LEU A 313 30.51 -18.84 -21.65
CA LEU A 313 29.80 -17.83 -20.84
C LEU A 313 29.46 -16.57 -21.66
N SER A 314 30.35 -16.12 -22.54
CA SER A 314 30.13 -14.95 -23.41
C SER A 314 28.93 -15.12 -24.36
N LEU A 315 28.73 -16.32 -24.90
CA LEU A 315 27.58 -16.66 -25.75
C LEU A 315 26.31 -16.81 -24.92
N ARG A 316 26.40 -17.40 -23.72
CA ARG A 316 25.27 -17.45 -22.78
C ARG A 316 24.78 -16.07 -22.37
N MET A 317 25.69 -15.15 -22.05
CA MET A 317 25.33 -13.75 -21.74
C MET A 317 24.60 -13.07 -22.91
N ARG A 318 25.09 -13.25 -24.15
CA ARG A 318 24.40 -12.74 -25.35
C ARG A 318 23.00 -13.33 -25.49
N LEU A 319 22.84 -14.62 -25.22
CA LEU A 319 21.54 -15.29 -25.25
C LEU A 319 20.58 -14.71 -24.19
N TYR A 320 21.01 -14.57 -22.93
CA TYR A 320 20.15 -14.01 -21.89
C TYR A 320 19.72 -12.57 -22.21
N LEU A 321 20.64 -11.75 -22.71
CA LEU A 321 20.33 -10.39 -23.15
C LEU A 321 19.40 -10.35 -24.37
N PHE A 322 19.50 -11.32 -25.27
CA PHE A 322 18.53 -11.50 -26.35
C PHE A 322 17.14 -11.91 -25.83
N LEU A 323 17.07 -12.70 -24.76
CA LEU A 323 15.81 -13.09 -24.11
C LEU A 323 15.18 -11.97 -23.28
N TRP A 324 15.94 -10.94 -22.88
CA TRP A 324 15.44 -9.79 -22.12
C TRP A 324 14.23 -9.08 -22.77
N PRO A 325 14.31 -8.60 -24.03
CA PRO A 325 13.16 -7.93 -24.68
C PRO A 325 11.97 -8.88 -24.90
N ILE A 326 12.22 -10.18 -25.07
CA ILE A 326 11.16 -11.20 -25.13
C ILE A 326 10.46 -11.28 -23.78
N GLY A 327 11.23 -11.27 -22.69
CA GLY A 327 10.71 -11.20 -21.33
C GLY A 327 9.82 -9.98 -21.11
N ASN A 328 10.30 -8.79 -21.52
CA ASN A 328 9.52 -7.55 -21.47
C ASN A 328 8.18 -7.67 -22.22
N ARG A 329 8.15 -8.37 -23.36
CA ARG A 329 6.94 -8.56 -24.15
C ARG A 329 5.96 -9.55 -23.52
N ILE A 330 6.45 -10.62 -22.90
CA ILE A 330 5.61 -11.68 -22.32
C ILE A 330 5.07 -11.27 -20.95
N TRP A 331 5.94 -10.77 -20.06
CA TRP A 331 5.62 -10.49 -18.66
C TRP A 331 5.46 -9.00 -18.37
N GLY A 332 5.68 -8.13 -19.36
CA GLY A 332 5.83 -6.70 -19.15
C GLY A 332 7.26 -6.36 -18.70
N SER A 333 7.63 -5.08 -18.85
CA SER A 333 8.70 -4.51 -18.02
C SER A 333 8.26 -4.65 -16.56
N PRO A 334 9.17 -4.92 -15.60
CA PRO A 334 8.83 -4.76 -14.20
C PRO A 334 8.27 -3.35 -14.06
N GLY A 335 7.02 -3.24 -13.64
CA GLY A 335 6.39 -1.94 -13.47
C GLY A 335 7.16 -1.12 -12.43
N PRO A 336 6.79 0.15 -12.21
CA PRO A 336 7.38 0.96 -11.13
C PRO A 336 7.30 0.33 -9.73
N THR A 337 6.56 -0.77 -9.55
CA THR A 337 6.44 -1.56 -8.32
C THR A 337 7.50 -2.68 -8.14
N TRP A 338 8.20 -3.10 -9.19
CA TRP A 338 9.18 -4.21 -9.15
C TRP A 338 10.65 -3.75 -9.28
N GLY A 339 10.90 -2.47 -9.01
CA GLY A 339 12.21 -1.86 -9.14
C GLY A 339 12.57 -1.48 -10.58
N PRO A 340 13.69 -0.76 -10.77
CA PRO A 340 13.97 -0.03 -12.02
C PRO A 340 14.38 -0.95 -13.20
N SER A 341 14.72 -0.35 -14.35
CA SER A 341 14.98 -0.97 -15.67
C SER A 341 16.09 -2.03 -15.76
N TRP A 342 16.62 -2.52 -14.63
CA TRP A 342 17.76 -3.41 -14.50
C TRP A 342 17.42 -4.82 -14.00
N ILE A 343 16.14 -5.23 -13.99
CA ILE A 343 15.77 -6.63 -13.70
C ILE A 343 14.72 -7.14 -14.70
N GLN A 344 14.75 -8.42 -15.07
CA GLN A 344 13.77 -9.00 -15.98
C GLN A 344 13.58 -10.51 -15.80
N ARG A 345 12.32 -10.96 -15.91
CA ARG A 345 11.95 -12.38 -16.04
C ARG A 345 12.34 -12.91 -17.42
N LEU A 346 13.01 -14.05 -17.44
CA LEU A 346 13.37 -14.79 -18.64
C LEU A 346 12.58 -16.12 -18.69
N PRO A 347 12.48 -16.75 -19.87
CA PRO A 347 12.00 -18.14 -19.99
C PRO A 347 12.73 -19.10 -19.05
N PHE A 348 12.12 -20.27 -18.82
CA PHE A 348 12.67 -21.36 -17.98
C PHE A 348 12.81 -21.01 -16.48
N ASN A 349 11.92 -20.15 -15.96
CA ASN A 349 11.92 -19.72 -14.55
C ASN A 349 13.26 -19.07 -14.14
N LEU A 350 13.82 -18.26 -15.03
CA LEU A 350 15.04 -17.51 -14.79
C LEU A 350 14.73 -16.03 -14.60
N MET A 351 15.61 -15.37 -13.85
CA MET A 351 15.65 -13.93 -13.65
C MET A 351 17.04 -13.45 -14.03
N ILE A 352 17.10 -12.32 -14.71
CA ILE A 352 18.35 -11.60 -14.96
C ILE A 352 18.28 -10.23 -14.29
N LYS A 353 19.36 -9.85 -13.62
CA LYS A 353 19.55 -8.55 -12.96
C LYS A 353 20.86 -7.94 -13.47
N GLU A 354 20.85 -6.67 -13.83
CA GLU A 354 22.06 -5.86 -13.99
C GLU A 354 22.46 -5.35 -12.60
N CYS A 355 23.67 -5.71 -12.16
CA CYS A 355 24.17 -5.35 -10.83
C CYS A 355 24.91 -4.01 -10.91
N ILE A 356 24.43 -3.00 -10.17
CA ILE A 356 24.88 -1.61 -10.34
C ILE A 356 25.92 -1.19 -9.28
N ARG A 357 25.63 -1.39 -8.00
CA ARG A 357 26.44 -0.79 -6.91
C ARG A 357 27.64 -1.64 -6.51
N ALA A 358 27.39 -2.88 -6.07
CA ALA A 358 28.43 -3.82 -5.71
C ALA A 358 28.23 -5.14 -6.48
N PRO A 359 28.70 -5.20 -7.74
CA PRO A 359 28.35 -6.26 -8.67
C PRO A 359 28.70 -7.68 -8.23
N GLN A 360 29.67 -7.81 -7.32
CA GLN A 360 30.13 -9.09 -6.80
C GLN A 360 29.55 -9.43 -5.41
N SER A 361 28.98 -8.44 -4.69
CA SER A 361 28.46 -8.64 -3.33
C SER A 361 27.22 -9.51 -3.31
N GLU A 362 26.23 -9.25 -4.17
CA GLU A 362 25.01 -10.06 -4.25
C GLU A 362 25.28 -11.52 -4.69
N PRO A 363 26.07 -11.78 -5.76
CA PRO A 363 26.46 -13.15 -6.07
C PRO A 363 27.19 -13.86 -4.93
N ASN A 364 28.06 -13.16 -4.19
CA ASN A 364 28.74 -13.80 -3.08
C ASN A 364 27.79 -14.03 -1.88
N ALA A 365 26.87 -13.12 -1.60
CA ALA A 365 25.81 -13.29 -0.59
C ALA A 365 24.99 -14.55 -0.86
N LEU A 366 24.48 -14.73 -2.09
CA LEU A 366 23.70 -15.90 -2.47
C LEU A 366 24.51 -17.21 -2.37
N ARG A 367 25.84 -17.18 -2.59
CA ARG A 367 26.72 -18.34 -2.36
C ARG A 367 26.83 -18.67 -0.87
N LEU A 368 27.01 -17.67 -0.01
CA LEU A 368 27.08 -17.85 1.45
C LEU A 368 25.77 -18.40 1.99
N VAL A 369 24.64 -17.79 1.62
CA VAL A 369 23.28 -18.25 2.01
C VAL A 369 23.06 -19.69 1.57
N LYS A 370 23.42 -20.05 0.33
CA LYS A 370 23.34 -21.43 -0.17
C LYS A 370 24.20 -22.41 0.62
N ARG A 371 25.40 -21.99 1.04
CA ARG A 371 26.37 -22.86 1.70
C ARG A 371 26.01 -23.15 3.15
N TYR A 372 25.50 -22.16 3.86
CA TYR A 372 25.37 -22.22 5.32
C TYR A 372 23.92 -22.32 5.83
N THR A 373 22.93 -22.11 4.96
CA THR A 373 21.53 -22.02 5.39
C THR A 373 20.59 -22.80 4.47
N THR A 374 19.37 -23.01 4.96
CA THR A 374 18.25 -23.55 4.19
C THR A 374 17.29 -22.47 3.70
N ILE A 375 17.64 -21.19 3.89
CA ILE A 375 16.80 -20.05 3.51
C ILE A 375 16.42 -20.14 2.03
N PRO A 376 15.13 -19.97 1.69
CA PRO A 376 14.70 -19.92 0.30
C PRO A 376 15.21 -18.62 -0.34
N ALA A 377 16.33 -18.69 -1.03
CA ALA A 377 16.93 -17.58 -1.76
C ALA A 377 17.20 -17.96 -3.22
N PRO A 378 17.27 -16.98 -4.16
CA PRO A 378 17.59 -17.26 -5.55
C PRO A 378 18.89 -18.06 -5.68
N ARG A 379 18.91 -19.05 -6.59
CA ARG A 379 20.11 -19.81 -6.91
C ARG A 379 20.78 -19.19 -8.12
N ILE A 380 22.07 -18.89 -7.98
CA ILE A 380 22.88 -18.38 -9.08
C ILE A 380 22.97 -19.44 -10.18
N VAL A 381 22.64 -19.01 -11.38
CA VAL A 381 22.85 -19.76 -12.62
C VAL A 381 24.16 -19.31 -13.27
N ASP A 382 24.32 -18.01 -13.48
CA ASP A 382 25.52 -17.40 -14.05
C ASP A 382 25.77 -16.00 -13.51
N VAL A 383 27.04 -15.59 -13.52
CA VAL A 383 27.48 -14.20 -13.36
C VAL A 383 28.40 -13.90 -14.52
N GLY A 384 28.17 -12.80 -15.24
CA GLY A 384 28.97 -12.47 -16.39
C GLY A 384 28.96 -10.98 -16.71
N GLU A 385 29.99 -10.54 -17.40
CA GLU A 385 30.09 -9.16 -17.88
C GLU A 385 29.72 -9.07 -19.35
N HIS A 386 28.97 -8.03 -19.72
CA HIS A 386 28.73 -7.68 -21.11
C HIS A 386 28.72 -6.16 -21.27
N LYS A 387 29.58 -5.63 -22.15
CA LYS A 387 29.71 -4.18 -22.42
C LYS A 387 29.95 -3.34 -21.15
N GLY A 388 30.83 -3.78 -20.26
CA GLY A 388 31.18 -3.06 -19.02
C GLY A 388 30.11 -3.13 -17.92
N LYS A 389 29.06 -3.94 -18.10
CA LYS A 389 27.99 -4.16 -17.12
C LYS A 389 28.02 -5.58 -16.62
N THR A 390 27.85 -5.76 -15.31
CA THR A 390 27.76 -7.08 -14.70
C THR A 390 26.31 -7.53 -14.62
N TYR A 391 26.05 -8.76 -15.03
CA TYR A 391 24.74 -9.39 -14.99
C TYR A 391 24.76 -10.62 -14.09
N LEU A 392 23.75 -10.73 -13.24
CA LEU A 392 23.44 -11.89 -12.42
C LEU A 392 22.22 -12.60 -13.02
N VAL A 393 22.39 -13.86 -13.40
CA VAL A 393 21.30 -14.74 -13.82
C VAL A 393 21.03 -15.74 -12.70
N MET A 394 19.79 -15.83 -12.26
CA MET A 394 19.38 -16.62 -11.10
C MET A 394 18.01 -17.27 -11.31
N THR A 395 17.65 -18.22 -10.45
CA THR A 395 16.32 -18.85 -10.46
C THR A 395 15.25 -17.88 -9.98
N LEU A 396 14.10 -17.86 -10.65
CA LEU A 396 12.88 -17.21 -10.17
C LEU A 396 12.30 -18.01 -9.00
N LEU A 397 12.01 -17.34 -7.88
CA LEU A 397 11.29 -17.93 -6.75
C LEU A 397 9.77 -17.82 -6.96
N PRO A 398 8.98 -18.79 -6.47
CA PRO A 398 7.53 -18.68 -6.44
C PRO A 398 7.07 -17.61 -5.45
N GLY A 399 5.78 -17.23 -5.53
CA GLY A 399 5.14 -16.33 -4.58
C GLY A 399 4.96 -14.90 -5.09
N GLN A 400 4.40 -14.07 -4.21
CA GLN A 400 4.13 -12.65 -4.42
C GLN A 400 4.75 -11.83 -3.27
N PRO A 401 5.13 -10.57 -3.49
CA PRO A 401 5.71 -9.77 -2.43
C PRO A 401 4.74 -9.56 -1.28
N LEU A 402 5.23 -9.67 -0.04
CA LEU A 402 4.45 -9.52 1.18
C LEU A 402 3.69 -8.19 1.21
N SER A 403 4.30 -7.10 0.78
CA SER A 403 3.64 -5.78 0.74
C SER A 403 2.41 -5.76 -0.18
N GLU A 404 2.33 -6.65 -1.16
CA GLU A 404 1.18 -6.76 -2.07
C GLU A 404 0.08 -7.67 -1.52
N VAL A 405 0.41 -8.67 -0.67
CA VAL A 405 -0.54 -9.72 -0.29
C VAL A 405 -0.74 -9.92 1.22
N ALA A 406 -0.06 -9.17 2.08
CA ALA A 406 -0.18 -9.29 3.54
C ALA A 406 -1.63 -9.14 4.05
N HIS A 407 -2.44 -8.38 3.33
CA HIS A 407 -3.85 -8.17 3.65
C HIS A 407 -4.74 -9.40 3.39
N LEU A 408 -4.28 -10.36 2.58
CA LEU A 408 -4.98 -11.61 2.31
C LEU A 408 -4.68 -12.69 3.35
N MET A 409 -3.64 -12.48 4.17
CA MET A 409 -3.21 -13.44 5.19
C MET A 409 -4.09 -13.37 6.43
N SER A 410 -4.53 -14.53 6.91
CA SER A 410 -5.11 -14.73 8.24
C SER A 410 -4.11 -14.45 9.36
N TYR A 411 -4.58 -14.32 10.61
CA TYR A 411 -3.68 -14.14 11.76
C TYR A 411 -2.70 -15.31 11.91
N ALA A 412 -3.17 -16.55 11.80
CA ALA A 412 -2.31 -17.73 11.89
C ALA A 412 -1.25 -17.77 10.77
N GLU A 413 -1.61 -17.38 9.54
CA GLU A 413 -0.62 -17.29 8.45
C GLU A 413 0.40 -16.18 8.71
N ARG A 414 -0.01 -15.02 9.25
CA ARG A 414 0.92 -13.93 9.62
C ARG A 414 1.87 -14.36 10.73
N ASP A 415 1.36 -15.07 11.75
CA ASP A 415 2.17 -15.60 12.85
C ASP A 415 3.18 -16.63 12.32
N GLN A 416 2.73 -17.59 11.52
CA GLN A 416 3.61 -18.59 10.93
C GLN A 416 4.65 -17.97 9.99
N PHE A 417 4.27 -16.95 9.22
CA PHE A 417 5.21 -16.23 8.36
C PHE A 417 6.26 -15.46 9.17
N ALA A 418 5.87 -14.85 10.29
CA ALA A 418 6.79 -14.17 11.19
C ALA A 418 7.77 -15.16 11.86
N ASP A 419 7.29 -16.36 12.22
CA ASP A 419 8.11 -17.45 12.76
C ASP A 419 9.09 -17.98 11.70
N ASP A 420 8.63 -18.21 10.47
CA ASP A 420 9.47 -18.61 9.33
C ASP A 420 10.59 -17.55 9.06
N LEU A 421 10.26 -16.26 9.21
CA LEU A 421 11.24 -15.17 9.11
C LEU A 421 12.24 -15.19 10.27
N ALA A 422 11.79 -15.43 11.50
CA ALA A 422 12.66 -15.50 12.67
C ALA A 422 13.69 -16.64 12.51
N ASP A 423 13.24 -17.79 12.01
CA ASP A 423 14.11 -18.92 11.67
C ASP A 423 15.13 -18.56 10.58
N CYS A 424 14.73 -17.78 9.57
CA CYS A 424 15.66 -17.27 8.56
C CYS A 424 16.70 -16.32 9.14
N VAL A 425 16.29 -15.37 10.01
CA VAL A 425 17.21 -14.45 10.70
C VAL A 425 18.18 -15.22 11.59
N ALA A 426 17.70 -16.20 12.35
CA ALA A 426 18.55 -17.07 13.17
C ALA A 426 19.59 -17.81 12.32
N GLN A 427 19.19 -18.37 11.17
CA GLN A 427 20.11 -19.00 10.23
C GLN A 427 21.13 -18.02 9.65
N MET A 428 20.72 -16.81 9.24
CA MET A 428 21.65 -15.79 8.74
C MET A 428 22.75 -15.48 9.77
N ARG A 429 22.38 -15.37 11.05
CA ARG A 429 23.32 -15.14 12.16
C ARG A 429 24.36 -16.27 12.36
N THR A 430 24.17 -17.44 11.76
CA THR A 430 25.16 -18.54 11.79
C THR A 430 26.22 -18.46 10.69
N ILE A 431 26.03 -17.60 9.68
CA ILE A 431 26.99 -17.44 8.59
C ILE A 431 28.26 -16.80 9.13
N PRO A 432 29.42 -17.48 9.04
CA PRO A 432 30.66 -17.00 9.67
C PRO A 432 31.22 -15.78 8.92
N ASN A 433 31.57 -14.74 9.67
CA ASN A 433 32.34 -13.63 9.12
C ASN A 433 33.80 -14.08 8.88
N GLN A 434 34.12 -14.30 7.61
CA GLN A 434 35.47 -14.65 7.14
C GLN A 434 36.25 -13.42 6.67
N THR A 435 35.67 -12.23 6.78
CA THR A 435 36.35 -10.99 6.44
C THR A 435 37.30 -10.58 7.57
N GLY A 436 38.35 -9.82 7.24
CA GLY A 436 39.26 -9.27 8.24
C GLY A 436 38.68 -8.09 9.03
N TYR A 437 37.39 -7.77 8.86
CA TYR A 437 36.73 -6.58 9.38
C TYR A 437 35.50 -6.96 10.22
N ARG A 438 35.17 -6.09 11.18
CA ARG A 438 33.98 -6.29 12.02
C ARG A 438 32.71 -6.05 11.21
N PHE A 439 32.64 -4.96 10.45
CA PHE A 439 31.52 -4.65 9.56
C PHE A 439 32.02 -4.43 8.14
N ALA A 440 31.46 -5.19 7.20
CA ALA A 440 31.91 -5.19 5.81
C ALA A 440 30.85 -5.80 4.90
N ASN A 441 30.95 -5.56 3.59
CA ASN A 441 30.19 -6.37 2.63
C ASN A 441 30.65 -7.84 2.63
N THR A 442 29.98 -8.67 1.83
CA THR A 442 30.23 -10.12 1.80
C THR A 442 31.65 -10.52 1.37
N LEU A 443 32.42 -9.61 0.76
CA LEU A 443 33.79 -9.82 0.27
C LEU A 443 34.85 -9.10 1.14
N GLY A 444 34.46 -8.48 2.25
CA GLY A 444 35.38 -7.73 3.11
C GLY A 444 35.69 -6.31 2.63
N GLY A 445 34.88 -5.75 1.72
CA GLY A 445 34.96 -4.36 1.29
C GLY A 445 33.93 -3.44 1.98
N PRO A 446 33.75 -2.20 1.48
CA PRO A 446 32.77 -1.27 1.99
C PRO A 446 31.37 -1.88 2.02
N VAL A 447 30.69 -1.69 3.14
CA VAL A 447 29.28 -2.01 3.31
C VAL A 447 28.46 -1.21 2.28
N VAL A 448 27.40 -1.82 1.75
CA VAL A 448 26.43 -1.16 0.85
C VAL A 448 25.07 -1.16 1.53
N ASP A 449 24.50 0.02 1.75
CA ASP A 449 23.14 0.17 2.30
C ASP A 449 22.62 1.57 1.94
N HIS A 450 21.34 1.68 1.60
CA HIS A 450 20.66 2.95 1.30
C HIS A 450 20.63 3.95 2.48
N ARG A 451 20.90 3.49 3.71
CA ARG A 451 21.03 4.31 4.92
C ARG A 451 22.43 4.88 5.11
N ILE A 452 23.44 4.28 4.48
CA ILE A 452 24.81 4.76 4.56
C ILE A 452 24.98 5.95 3.60
N PRO A 453 25.67 7.03 4.00
CA PRO A 453 25.94 8.17 3.13
C PRO A 453 26.58 7.73 1.82
N ASP A 454 26.15 8.32 0.70
CA ASP A 454 26.62 7.96 -0.64
C ASP A 454 26.35 6.48 -1.04
N GLY A 455 25.55 5.76 -0.24
CA GLY A 455 25.15 4.36 -0.44
C GLY A 455 26.21 3.32 -0.07
N GLN A 456 27.40 3.72 0.40
CA GLN A 456 28.47 2.79 0.78
C GLN A 456 29.44 3.37 1.81
N GLY A 457 30.03 2.52 2.67
CA GLY A 457 30.92 2.98 3.73
C GLY A 457 31.79 1.88 4.33
N GLY A 458 32.95 2.23 4.87
CA GLY A 458 33.88 1.28 5.49
C GLY A 458 34.80 0.57 4.50
N PRO A 459 35.23 -0.69 4.76
CA PRO A 459 34.84 -1.55 5.87
C PRO A 459 35.30 -1.00 7.23
N PHE A 460 34.71 -1.48 8.33
CA PHE A 460 34.93 -0.95 9.67
C PHE A 460 35.47 -2.01 10.64
N ASN A 461 36.43 -1.61 11.47
CA ASN A 461 37.00 -2.44 12.53
C ASN A 461 36.27 -2.26 13.87
N SER A 462 35.63 -1.12 14.08
CA SER A 462 34.87 -0.81 15.29
C SER A 462 33.46 -0.30 14.98
N GLU A 463 32.58 -0.41 15.96
CA GLU A 463 31.23 0.14 15.88
C GLU A 463 31.20 1.66 15.99
N ALA A 464 32.17 2.25 16.69
CA ALA A 464 32.35 3.69 16.74
C ALA A 464 32.63 4.26 15.35
N ASP A 465 33.51 3.63 14.57
CA ASP A 465 33.81 4.09 13.19
C ASP A 465 32.57 4.01 12.29
N PHE A 466 31.79 2.94 12.41
CA PHE A 466 30.53 2.76 11.69
C PHE A 466 29.51 3.85 12.04
N ASN A 467 29.30 4.08 13.33
CA ASN A 467 28.35 5.08 13.83
C ASN A 467 28.76 6.51 13.47
N ASN A 468 30.05 6.84 13.60
CA ASN A 468 30.59 8.13 13.19
C ASN A 468 30.38 8.38 11.70
N HIS A 469 30.57 7.36 10.86
CA HIS A 469 30.32 7.46 9.42
C HIS A 469 28.82 7.62 9.11
N LEU A 470 27.92 6.93 9.82
CA LEU A 470 26.47 7.09 9.66
C LEU A 470 25.97 8.52 9.94
N THR A 471 26.72 9.31 10.70
CA THR A 471 26.37 10.69 11.06
C THR A 471 27.31 11.74 10.47
N SER A 472 28.38 11.36 9.74
CA SER A 472 29.44 12.30 9.32
C SER A 472 28.98 13.39 8.36
N HIS A 473 27.85 13.19 7.71
CA HIS A 473 27.22 14.12 6.77
C HIS A 473 26.22 15.05 7.46
N LEU A 474 25.89 14.80 8.72
CA LEU A 474 24.97 15.64 9.48
C LEU A 474 25.74 16.91 9.88
N GLY A 475 25.15 18.07 9.60
CA GLY A 475 25.71 19.37 9.97
C GLY A 475 25.57 19.72 11.47
N CYS A 476 25.22 18.73 12.28
CA CYS A 476 24.99 18.83 13.72
C CYS A 476 25.61 17.60 14.42
N THR A 477 25.88 17.73 15.72
CA THR A 477 26.48 16.62 16.49
C THR A 477 25.43 15.56 16.82
N PRO A 478 25.79 14.26 16.93
CA PRO A 478 24.87 13.22 17.38
C PRO A 478 24.18 13.57 18.71
N ASP A 479 24.89 14.18 19.66
CA ASP A 479 24.33 14.57 20.97
C ASP A 479 23.19 15.59 20.85
N GLU A 480 23.26 16.52 19.90
CA GLU A 480 22.19 17.50 19.62
C GLU A 480 20.92 16.85 19.06
N ILE A 481 21.04 15.68 18.42
CA ILE A 481 19.91 14.98 17.80
C ILE A 481 19.30 13.97 18.77
N LEU A 482 20.15 13.31 19.55
CA LEU A 482 19.76 12.13 20.32
C LEU A 482 19.12 12.47 21.67
N ASP A 483 19.17 13.74 22.11
CA ASP A 483 18.59 14.23 23.38
C ASP A 483 19.02 13.38 24.59
N GLY A 484 20.31 13.02 24.67
CA GLY A 484 20.85 12.18 25.74
C GLY A 484 20.66 10.67 25.55
N LEU A 485 20.11 10.21 24.42
CA LEU A 485 20.20 8.81 24.02
C LEU A 485 21.62 8.48 23.53
N SER A 486 22.14 7.32 23.91
CA SER A 486 23.45 6.85 23.48
C SER A 486 23.34 5.49 22.81
N MET A 487 24.02 5.32 21.68
CA MET A 487 24.13 4.05 20.98
C MET A 487 25.12 3.14 21.70
N ARG A 488 24.69 1.94 22.03
CA ARG A 488 25.56 0.88 22.51
C ARG A 488 26.61 0.55 21.43
N GLN A 489 27.85 0.25 21.86
CA GLN A 489 29.02 0.06 20.97
C GLN A 489 29.60 -1.37 21.04
N ASP A 490 28.90 -2.29 21.71
CA ASP A 490 29.33 -3.66 21.94
C ASP A 490 28.51 -4.69 21.16
N HIS A 491 27.75 -4.26 20.15
CA HIS A 491 26.88 -5.13 19.37
C HIS A 491 27.70 -6.17 18.61
N ARG A 492 27.20 -7.41 18.62
CA ARG A 492 27.81 -8.48 17.82
C ARG A 492 27.67 -8.17 16.33
N SER A 493 28.63 -8.67 15.55
CA SER A 493 28.57 -8.61 14.08
C SER A 493 27.96 -9.89 13.54
N PHE A 494 26.93 -9.77 12.71
CA PHE A 494 26.26 -10.88 12.06
C PHE A 494 26.07 -10.62 10.58
N PHE A 495 25.96 -11.69 9.80
CA PHE A 495 25.51 -11.59 8.42
C PHE A 495 24.03 -11.16 8.41
N THR A 496 23.74 -10.09 7.69
CA THR A 496 22.41 -9.48 7.54
C THR A 496 22.08 -9.35 6.07
N HIS A 497 20.79 -9.42 5.74
CA HIS A 497 20.28 -9.02 4.43
C HIS A 497 20.30 -7.50 4.26
N ALA A 498 20.04 -6.75 5.35
CA ALA A 498 20.06 -5.29 5.41
C ALA A 498 19.05 -4.59 4.48
N ASP A 499 18.05 -5.32 3.97
CA ASP A 499 16.97 -4.74 3.16
C ASP A 499 15.66 -5.55 3.27
N PHE A 500 15.21 -5.76 4.51
CA PHE A 500 13.96 -6.45 4.87
C PHE A 500 12.71 -5.62 4.54
N PHE A 501 12.59 -5.20 3.28
CA PHE A 501 11.41 -4.52 2.77
C PHE A 501 10.34 -5.53 2.34
N GLY A 502 9.05 -5.19 2.49
CA GLY A 502 7.95 -6.09 2.14
C GLY A 502 7.91 -6.49 0.66
N LEU A 503 8.64 -5.80 -0.22
CA LEU A 503 8.81 -6.18 -1.63
C LEU A 503 9.82 -7.33 -1.83
N ASN A 504 10.74 -7.52 -0.88
CA ASN A 504 11.83 -8.50 -0.95
C ASN A 504 11.48 -9.83 -0.26
N LEU A 505 10.33 -9.89 0.43
CA LEU A 505 9.84 -11.06 1.14
C LEU A 505 8.68 -11.67 0.36
N LEU A 506 8.81 -12.90 -0.11
CA LEU A 506 7.83 -13.56 -0.97
C LEU A 506 6.91 -14.50 -0.17
N VAL A 507 5.61 -14.38 -0.41
CA VAL A 507 4.55 -15.23 0.15
C VAL A 507 4.03 -16.18 -0.92
N ASP A 508 4.00 -17.48 -0.63
CA ASP A 508 3.24 -18.47 -1.42
C ASP A 508 2.29 -19.20 -0.47
N ARG A 509 0.99 -19.05 -0.70
CA ARG A 509 -0.08 -19.66 0.10
C ARG A 509 0.06 -19.42 1.62
N GLY A 510 0.29 -18.16 1.99
CA GLY A 510 0.38 -17.74 3.39
C GLY A 510 1.67 -18.13 4.10
N ARG A 511 2.66 -18.70 3.39
CA ARG A 511 3.97 -19.09 3.94
C ARG A 511 5.12 -18.32 3.28
N LEU A 512 6.23 -18.20 4.01
CA LEU A 512 7.46 -17.66 3.45
C LEU A 512 7.96 -18.59 2.34
N SER A 513 8.14 -18.03 1.14
CA SER A 513 8.53 -18.77 -0.07
C SER A 513 9.85 -18.29 -0.67
N GLY A 514 10.32 -17.12 -0.25
CA GLY A 514 11.56 -16.56 -0.75
C GLY A 514 11.98 -15.25 -0.07
N ILE A 515 13.29 -15.05 0.06
CA ILE A 515 13.92 -13.78 0.36
C ILE A 515 14.80 -13.40 -0.84
N VAL A 516 14.54 -12.25 -1.45
CA VAL A 516 15.22 -11.77 -2.68
C VAL A 516 15.91 -10.44 -2.45
N ASP A 517 16.75 -10.04 -3.41
CA ASP A 517 17.49 -8.77 -3.41
C ASP A 517 18.58 -8.66 -2.32
N TRP A 518 19.60 -9.51 -2.43
CA TRP A 518 20.68 -9.62 -1.44
C TRP A 518 21.83 -8.64 -1.68
N GLU A 519 21.57 -7.51 -2.35
CA GLU A 519 22.63 -6.57 -2.76
C GLU A 519 23.25 -5.78 -1.62
N CYS A 520 22.47 -5.50 -0.58
CA CYS A 520 22.94 -4.85 0.64
C CYS A 520 23.50 -5.85 1.68
N ALA A 521 23.51 -7.14 1.36
CA ALA A 521 23.91 -8.16 2.31
C ALA A 521 25.38 -8.01 2.72
N GLY A 522 25.65 -8.19 4.01
CA GLY A 522 26.95 -7.94 4.61
C GLY A 522 26.96 -8.27 6.10
N TYR A 523 28.09 -8.01 6.74
CA TYR A 523 28.27 -8.16 8.17
C TYR A 523 28.03 -6.82 8.86
N MET A 524 27.03 -6.75 9.72
CA MET A 524 26.51 -5.52 10.35
C MET A 524 26.24 -5.74 11.85
N PRO A 525 26.01 -4.68 12.64
CA PRO A 525 25.56 -4.81 14.02
C PRO A 525 24.28 -5.66 14.14
N GLU A 526 24.15 -6.41 15.25
CA GLU A 526 23.05 -7.36 15.46
C GLU A 526 21.63 -6.78 15.37
N TYR A 527 21.48 -5.49 15.65
CA TYR A 527 20.22 -4.74 15.57
C TYR A 527 19.86 -4.30 14.14
N TRP A 528 20.80 -4.38 13.18
CA TRP A 528 20.66 -3.76 11.86
C TRP A 528 19.45 -4.34 11.10
N GLU A 529 19.25 -5.65 11.12
CA GLU A 529 18.11 -6.28 10.46
C GLU A 529 16.76 -5.81 11.05
N TYR A 530 16.70 -5.65 12.37
CA TYR A 530 15.50 -5.20 13.07
C TYR A 530 15.13 -3.76 12.71
N ILE A 531 16.09 -2.83 12.69
CA ILE A 531 15.80 -1.44 12.33
C ILE A 531 15.31 -1.36 10.87
N LYS A 532 15.91 -2.11 9.96
CA LYS A 532 15.53 -2.12 8.54
C LYS A 532 14.10 -2.64 8.37
N ALA A 533 13.73 -3.71 9.09
CA ALA A 533 12.37 -4.23 9.11
C ALA A 533 11.37 -3.20 9.70
N LYS A 534 11.69 -2.58 10.85
CA LYS A 534 10.85 -1.54 11.46
C LYS A 534 10.67 -0.32 10.53
N ARG A 535 11.69 0.07 9.77
CA ARG A 535 11.59 1.12 8.75
C ARG A 535 10.57 0.77 7.69
N ALA A 536 10.69 -0.45 7.16
CA ALA A 536 9.81 -0.96 6.12
C ALA A 536 8.35 -1.01 6.56
N ALA A 537 8.11 -1.26 7.86
CA ALA A 537 6.79 -1.37 8.44
C ALA A 537 6.15 -0.04 8.89
N HIS A 538 6.87 1.09 8.92
CA HIS A 538 6.41 2.34 9.53
C HIS A 538 5.02 2.84 9.07
N CYS A 539 4.56 2.44 7.88
CA CYS A 539 3.24 2.80 7.33
C CYS A 539 2.30 1.61 7.14
N SER A 540 2.58 0.46 7.76
CA SER A 540 1.77 -0.75 7.64
C SER A 540 1.65 -1.47 9.00
N PRO A 541 0.49 -1.35 9.67
CA PRO A 541 0.23 -2.05 10.93
C PRO A 541 0.40 -3.56 10.83
N VAL A 542 0.10 -4.14 9.66
CA VAL A 542 0.25 -5.58 9.40
C VAL A 542 1.72 -5.97 9.41
N LEU A 543 2.57 -5.24 8.69
CA LEU A 543 4.02 -5.50 8.69
C LEU A 543 4.63 -5.22 10.06
N GLU A 544 4.13 -4.21 10.77
CA GLU A 544 4.61 -3.90 12.12
C GLU A 544 4.35 -5.06 13.08
N ALA A 545 3.15 -5.66 13.04
CA ALA A 545 2.81 -6.83 13.85
C ALA A 545 3.69 -8.05 13.48
N ILE A 546 3.88 -8.32 12.19
CA ILE A 546 4.75 -9.42 11.72
C ILE A 546 6.18 -9.23 12.25
N PHE A 547 6.77 -8.06 12.07
CA PHE A 547 8.16 -7.83 12.50
C PHE A 547 8.32 -7.72 14.01
N ALA A 548 7.32 -7.21 14.72
CA ALA A 548 7.31 -7.25 16.19
C ALA A 548 7.39 -8.69 16.70
N ARG A 549 6.69 -9.63 16.06
CA ARG A 549 6.78 -11.06 16.37
C ARG A 549 8.13 -11.66 15.96
N THR A 550 8.63 -11.34 14.77
CA THR A 550 9.90 -11.87 14.25
C THR A 550 11.11 -11.52 15.12
N PHE A 551 11.19 -10.28 15.62
CA PHE A 551 12.38 -9.78 16.31
C PHE A 551 12.19 -9.54 17.82
N GLY A 552 10.95 -9.55 18.31
CA GLY A 552 10.65 -9.16 19.69
C GLY A 552 10.93 -7.68 19.96
N SER A 553 11.35 -7.38 21.18
CA SER A 553 11.54 -6.01 21.69
C SER A 553 12.98 -5.67 22.11
N GLU A 554 13.94 -6.53 21.75
CA GLU A 554 15.34 -6.44 22.22
C GLU A 554 16.00 -5.10 21.84
N TYR A 555 15.77 -4.62 20.61
CA TYR A 555 16.47 -3.47 20.05
C TYR A 555 15.63 -2.17 19.98
N THR A 556 14.67 -2.03 20.91
CA THR A 556 13.74 -0.88 20.92
C THR A 556 14.43 0.47 21.11
N LYS A 557 15.55 0.51 21.85
CA LYS A 557 16.36 1.72 22.05
C LYS A 557 17.09 2.12 20.77
N GLU A 558 17.70 1.15 20.09
CA GLU A 558 18.40 1.35 18.82
C GLU A 558 17.41 1.86 17.75
N TRP A 559 16.19 1.33 17.74
CA TRP A 559 15.11 1.85 16.90
C TRP A 559 14.74 3.29 17.22
N GLU A 560 14.64 3.66 18.50
CA GLU A 560 14.31 5.04 18.88
C GLU A 560 15.36 6.03 18.36
N ILE A 561 16.63 5.65 18.46
CA ILE A 561 17.77 6.42 17.95
C ILE A 561 17.70 6.51 16.41
N GLU A 562 17.60 5.40 15.69
CA GLU A 562 17.53 5.41 14.23
C GLU A 562 16.32 6.16 13.70
N ARG A 563 15.17 6.08 14.39
CA ARG A 563 13.97 6.85 14.05
C ARG A 563 14.22 8.36 14.14
N LYS A 564 15.01 8.84 15.11
CA LYS A 564 15.42 10.25 15.18
C LYS A 564 16.35 10.60 14.01
N LEU A 565 17.35 9.76 13.75
CA LEU A 565 18.32 9.98 12.66
C LEU A 565 17.65 10.01 11.27
N TRP A 566 16.70 9.12 10.97
CA TRP A 566 16.00 9.11 9.68
C TRP A 566 15.08 10.30 9.44
N ARG A 567 14.69 11.05 10.48
CA ARG A 567 13.95 12.30 10.26
C ARG A 567 14.84 13.37 9.62
N LEU A 568 16.15 13.28 9.84
CA LEU A 568 17.13 14.19 9.25
C LEU A 568 17.61 13.67 7.91
N THR A 569 17.93 12.37 7.82
CA THR A 569 18.39 11.74 6.58
C THR A 569 17.67 10.42 6.29
N PRO A 570 16.47 10.49 5.67
CA PRO A 570 15.65 9.31 5.41
C PRO A 570 16.25 8.33 4.40
N PHE A 571 17.19 8.82 3.57
CA PHE A 571 18.11 8.08 2.72
C PHE A 571 19.48 8.65 3.06
N GLY A 572 20.50 7.83 3.32
CA GLY A 572 21.82 8.33 3.70
C GLY A 572 22.38 9.21 2.58
N VAL A 573 22.19 10.52 2.70
CA VAL A 573 22.40 11.60 1.71
C VAL A 573 21.86 11.33 0.31
#